data_AF-A0A0N0M2F4-F1
#
_entry.id   AF-A0A0N0M2F4-F1
#
_cell.length_a   1.000
_cell.length_b   1.000
_cell.length_c   1.000
_cell.angle_alpha   90.00
_cell.angle_beta   90.00
_cell.angle_gamma   90.00
#
_symmetry.space_group_name_H-M   'P 1'
#
loop_
_entity.id
_entity.type
_entity.pdbx_description
1 polymer ?
#
loop_
_entity_poly.entity_id
_entity_poly.type
_entity_poly.pdbx_seq_one_letter_code
_entity_poly.pdbx_strand_id
1 'polypeptide(L)'
;MAGLRKLITAFLAGEIDPMMHGRVETDHYAYGLTTCENFVPTNEGPIVKRPGFEYICDADPSSTWLGAFRFSITQEYLIEWGELKARFYTNGGRIETAPGVAYEVATPYAAAAAPRLSTQQSYDRLYIDHGSYRPASLLRTSAVTFTWAEQQFLGGPFKDMNTDEAITVTASAVAVGFSTTITATPRSSRPGMWARFSRSRPRIIPASPRGRRG
;
A
#
# COMPACT_ATOMS: atom_id res chain seq x y z
N MET A 1 -12.75 -64.93 2.42
CA MET A 1 -13.01 -63.50 2.73
C MET A 1 -13.21 -62.76 1.41
N ALA A 2 -14.35 -62.08 1.24
CA ALA A 2 -14.54 -61.19 0.11
C ALA A 2 -13.82 -59.86 0.39
N GLY A 3 -12.94 -59.42 -0.51
CA GLY A 3 -12.26 -58.14 -0.39
C GLY A 3 -13.10 -57.01 -0.96
N LEU A 4 -13.37 -55.97 -0.17
CA LEU A 4 -14.00 -54.74 -0.64
C LEU A 4 -12.90 -53.79 -1.17
N ARG A 5 -13.06 -53.27 -2.40
CA ARG A 5 -12.22 -52.20 -2.94
C ARG A 5 -13.08 -50.98 -3.24
N LYS A 6 -12.73 -49.83 -2.67
CA LYS A 6 -13.34 -48.54 -2.99
C LYS A 6 -12.59 -47.95 -4.19
N LEU A 7 -13.32 -47.69 -5.28
CA LEU A 7 -12.78 -46.95 -6.42
C LEU A 7 -12.97 -45.45 -6.14
N ILE A 8 -11.88 -44.69 -6.19
CA ILE A 8 -11.91 -43.23 -6.16
C ILE A 8 -11.88 -42.78 -7.61
N THR A 9 -12.86 -41.98 -8.02
CA THR A 9 -13.03 -41.61 -9.42
C THR A 9 -12.31 -40.31 -9.79
N ALA A 10 -12.03 -39.42 -8.82
CA ALA A 10 -11.38 -38.14 -9.07
C ALA A 10 -10.84 -37.48 -7.78
N PHE A 11 -9.99 -36.46 -7.92
CA PHE A 11 -9.40 -35.67 -6.84
C PHE A 11 -9.80 -34.17 -6.89
N LEU A 12 -11.02 -33.87 -7.31
CA LEU A 12 -11.47 -32.51 -7.63
C LEU A 12 -11.49 -31.52 -6.45
N ALA A 13 -11.58 -32.01 -5.22
CA ALA A 13 -11.78 -31.15 -4.05
C ALA A 13 -10.48 -30.69 -3.37
N GLY A 14 -9.32 -31.20 -3.80
CA GLY A 14 -8.03 -30.84 -3.20
C GLY A 14 -7.91 -31.24 -1.72
N GLU A 15 -7.10 -30.50 -0.96
CA GLU A 15 -6.94 -30.73 0.48
C GLU A 15 -8.16 -30.23 1.26
N ILE A 16 -8.77 -31.12 2.04
CA ILE A 16 -9.92 -30.82 2.87
C ILE A 16 -9.45 -30.27 4.22
N ASP A 17 -10.14 -29.23 4.71
CA ASP A 17 -9.91 -28.67 6.04
C ASP A 17 -10.13 -29.74 7.15
N PRO A 18 -9.28 -29.80 8.19
CA PRO A 18 -9.42 -30.76 9.27
C PRO A 18 -10.79 -30.77 9.97
N MET A 19 -11.48 -29.64 10.05
CA MET A 19 -12.82 -29.53 10.64
C MET A 19 -13.91 -30.13 9.74
N MET A 20 -13.62 -30.33 8.45
CA MET A 20 -14.55 -30.89 7.47
C MET A 20 -14.38 -32.41 7.30
N HIS A 21 -13.39 -33.03 7.98
CA HIS A 21 -13.17 -34.49 7.94
C HIS A 21 -14.37 -35.33 8.41
N GLY A 22 -15.27 -34.77 9.21
CA GLY A 22 -16.48 -35.47 9.67
C GLY A 22 -17.67 -35.36 8.73
N ARG A 23 -17.64 -34.46 7.73
CA ARG A 23 -18.77 -34.16 6.85
C ARG A 23 -18.85 -35.10 5.66
N VAL A 24 -19.02 -36.38 5.95
CA VAL A 24 -19.05 -37.47 4.98
C VAL A 24 -20.16 -37.32 3.94
N GLU A 25 -21.20 -36.55 4.26
CA GLU A 25 -22.34 -36.23 3.41
C GLU A 25 -22.06 -35.16 2.34
N THR A 26 -20.95 -34.42 2.44
CA THR A 26 -20.62 -33.38 1.46
C THR A 26 -20.00 -33.99 0.21
N ASP A 27 -20.41 -33.57 -0.99
CA ASP A 27 -19.90 -34.08 -2.26
C ASP A 27 -18.36 -33.98 -2.36
N HIS A 28 -17.76 -32.94 -1.77
CA HIS A 28 -16.31 -32.76 -1.71
C HIS A 28 -15.59 -33.86 -0.94
N TYR A 29 -16.23 -34.48 0.05
CA TYR A 29 -15.62 -35.52 0.89
C TYR A 29 -15.20 -36.75 0.09
N ALA A 30 -15.98 -37.10 -0.95
CA ALA A 30 -15.67 -38.24 -1.81
C ALA A 30 -14.46 -38.00 -2.74
N TYR A 31 -14.15 -36.72 -3.03
CA TYR A 31 -13.16 -36.31 -4.03
C TYR A 31 -11.97 -35.53 -3.45
N GLY A 32 -11.89 -35.41 -2.13
CA GLY A 32 -10.84 -34.66 -1.47
C GLY A 32 -9.75 -35.55 -0.86
N LEU A 33 -8.69 -34.87 -0.44
CA LEU A 33 -7.49 -35.45 0.15
C LEU A 33 -7.33 -34.87 1.56
N THR A 34 -6.85 -35.68 2.49
CA THR A 34 -6.44 -35.18 3.82
C THR A 34 -5.17 -34.34 3.74
N THR A 35 -4.30 -34.63 2.75
CA THR A 35 -3.03 -33.92 2.56
C THR A 35 -2.69 -33.93 1.07
N CYS A 36 -2.36 -32.78 0.50
CA CYS A 36 -2.05 -32.61 -0.92
C CYS A 36 -0.79 -31.76 -1.12
N GLU A 37 0.38 -32.36 -0.94
CA GLU A 37 1.67 -31.66 -1.07
C GLU A 37 2.25 -31.74 -2.48
N ASN A 38 2.68 -30.61 -3.06
CA ASN A 38 3.34 -30.55 -4.37
C ASN A 38 2.52 -31.11 -5.55
N PHE A 39 1.19 -31.09 -5.42
CA PHE A 39 0.25 -31.54 -6.43
C PHE A 39 -0.84 -30.50 -6.67
N VAL A 40 -1.40 -30.49 -7.88
CA VAL A 40 -2.49 -29.60 -8.32
C VAL A 40 -3.62 -30.47 -8.87
N PRO A 41 -4.79 -30.49 -8.21
CA PRO A 41 -6.00 -31.08 -8.78
C PRO A 41 -6.39 -30.41 -10.09
N THR A 42 -6.77 -31.19 -11.09
CA THR A 42 -7.34 -30.66 -12.34
C THR A 42 -8.85 -30.88 -12.38
N ASN A 43 -9.57 -30.05 -13.12
CA ASN A 43 -11.03 -30.13 -13.21
C ASN A 43 -11.52 -31.43 -13.89
N GLU A 44 -10.65 -32.12 -14.63
CA GLU A 44 -10.92 -33.38 -15.29
C GLU A 44 -10.83 -34.59 -14.34
N GLY A 45 -10.38 -34.37 -13.10
CA GLY A 45 -10.28 -35.38 -12.05
C GLY A 45 -8.90 -35.93 -11.70
N PRO A 46 -7.89 -36.00 -12.59
CA PRO A 46 -6.55 -36.41 -12.18
C PRO A 46 -5.88 -35.30 -11.36
N ILE A 47 -4.74 -35.68 -10.77
CA ILE A 47 -3.88 -34.76 -10.05
C ILE A 47 -2.53 -34.72 -10.75
N VAL A 48 -2.00 -33.51 -10.98
CA VAL A 48 -0.71 -33.31 -11.64
C VAL A 48 0.32 -32.77 -10.67
N LYS A 49 1.60 -33.05 -10.88
CA LYS A 49 2.66 -32.46 -10.06
C LYS A 49 2.66 -30.95 -10.23
N ARG A 50 2.86 -30.20 -9.15
CA ARG A 50 3.01 -28.74 -9.20
C ARG A 50 4.20 -28.41 -10.12
N PRO A 51 4.05 -27.46 -11.07
CA PRO A 51 5.18 -26.98 -11.85
C PRO A 51 6.32 -26.55 -10.94
N GLY A 52 7.55 -26.92 -11.30
CA GLY A 52 8.74 -26.51 -10.56
C GLY A 52 9.00 -25.01 -10.68
N PHE A 53 10.03 -24.55 -9.99
CA PHE A 53 10.54 -23.19 -10.14
C PHE A 53 11.60 -23.14 -11.24
N GLU A 54 11.59 -22.05 -12.01
CA GLU A 54 12.67 -21.74 -12.94
C GLU A 54 13.86 -21.15 -12.17
N TYR A 55 15.07 -21.66 -12.45
CA TYR A 55 16.29 -21.06 -11.93
C TYR A 55 16.69 -19.88 -12.82
N ILE A 56 16.75 -18.69 -12.22
CA ILE A 56 17.18 -17.47 -12.92
C ILE A 56 18.65 -17.19 -12.64
N CYS A 57 18.99 -16.95 -11.37
CA CYS A 57 20.36 -16.78 -10.90
C CYS A 57 20.43 -16.97 -9.37
N ASP A 58 21.65 -17.01 -8.85
CA ASP A 58 21.89 -16.94 -7.42
C ASP A 58 21.45 -15.59 -6.86
N ALA A 59 20.83 -15.63 -5.67
CA ALA A 59 20.47 -14.44 -4.92
C ALA A 59 21.73 -13.73 -4.38
N ASP A 60 21.58 -12.46 -4.03
CA ASP A 60 22.58 -11.77 -3.24
C ASP A 60 22.79 -12.49 -1.90
N PRO A 61 24.03 -12.66 -1.42
CA PRO A 61 24.29 -13.29 -0.12
C PRO A 61 23.60 -12.60 1.07
N SER A 62 23.25 -11.33 0.92
CA SER A 62 22.52 -10.57 1.95
C SER A 62 21.00 -10.61 1.78
N SER A 63 20.47 -11.24 0.73
CA SER A 63 19.04 -11.30 0.50
C SER A 63 18.33 -12.23 1.47
N THR A 64 17.19 -11.77 1.98
CA THR A 64 16.36 -12.50 2.96
C THR A 64 14.91 -12.63 2.54
N TRP A 65 14.44 -11.81 1.60
CA TRP A 65 13.02 -11.76 1.26
C TRP A 65 12.76 -11.36 -0.19
N LEU A 66 11.63 -11.84 -0.72
CA LEU A 66 11.13 -11.51 -2.05
C LEU A 66 9.78 -10.78 -1.93
N GLY A 67 9.66 -9.66 -2.63
CA GLY A 67 8.40 -8.93 -2.81
C GLY A 67 7.92 -9.02 -4.26
N ALA A 68 6.62 -8.83 -4.48
CA ALA A 68 6.04 -8.76 -5.81
C ALA A 68 5.62 -7.33 -6.13
N PHE A 69 5.79 -6.92 -7.39
CA PHE A 69 5.30 -5.66 -7.92
C PHE A 69 4.76 -5.88 -9.33
N ARG A 70 3.47 -5.61 -9.55
CA ARG A 70 2.80 -5.91 -10.82
C ARG A 70 2.32 -4.64 -11.49
N PHE A 71 3.02 -4.19 -12.53
CA PHE A 71 2.57 -3.01 -13.28
C PHE A 71 1.39 -3.34 -14.20
N SER A 72 1.45 -4.48 -14.90
CA SER A 72 0.39 -4.94 -15.80
C SER A 72 0.38 -6.48 -15.89
N ILE A 73 -0.54 -7.04 -16.67
CA ILE A 73 -0.57 -8.48 -16.97
C ILE A 73 0.66 -8.96 -17.76
N THR A 74 1.38 -8.05 -18.42
CA THR A 74 2.57 -8.37 -19.22
C THR A 74 3.87 -7.95 -18.55
N GLN A 75 3.81 -7.10 -17.53
CA GLN A 75 4.97 -6.55 -16.84
C GLN A 75 4.81 -6.76 -15.34
N GLU A 76 5.36 -7.86 -14.88
CA GLU A 76 5.47 -8.23 -13.47
C GLU A 76 6.95 -8.22 -13.06
N TYR A 77 7.16 -7.85 -11.81
CA TYR A 77 8.48 -7.70 -11.22
C TYR A 77 8.54 -8.45 -9.89
N LEU A 78 9.65 -9.15 -9.69
CA LEU A 78 10.06 -9.62 -8.38
C LEU A 78 11.08 -8.64 -7.82
N ILE A 79 10.92 -8.26 -6.56
CA ILE A 79 11.83 -7.41 -5.82
C ILE A 79 12.57 -8.29 -4.83
N GLU A 80 13.88 -8.36 -4.97
CA GLU A 80 14.74 -9.04 -4.02
C GLU A 80 15.28 -8.03 -3.01
N TRP A 81 14.91 -8.21 -1.75
CA TRP A 81 15.35 -7.36 -0.66
C TRP A 81 16.63 -7.94 -0.04
N GLY A 82 17.70 -7.15 -0.07
CA GLY A 82 18.97 -7.45 0.60
C GLY A 82 19.36 -6.37 1.60
N GLU A 83 20.54 -6.49 2.18
CA GLU A 83 21.04 -5.53 3.16
C GLU A 83 21.23 -4.15 2.51
N LEU A 84 20.37 -3.21 2.91
CA LEU A 84 20.36 -1.81 2.44
C LEU A 84 20.17 -1.64 0.93
N LYS A 85 19.62 -2.63 0.24
CA LYS A 85 19.45 -2.61 -1.21
C LYS A 85 18.28 -3.47 -1.70
N ALA A 86 17.76 -3.12 -2.86
CA ALA A 86 16.76 -3.89 -3.59
C ALA A 86 17.23 -4.17 -5.02
N ARG A 87 17.05 -5.41 -5.47
CA ARG A 87 17.27 -5.88 -6.85
C ARG A 87 15.96 -6.26 -7.50
N PHE A 88 15.93 -6.30 -8.82
CA PHE A 88 14.70 -6.46 -9.59
C PHE A 88 14.83 -7.56 -10.64
N TYR A 89 13.75 -8.29 -10.84
CA TYR A 89 13.64 -9.34 -11.86
C TYR A 89 12.37 -9.13 -12.65
N THR A 90 12.41 -9.40 -13.95
CA THR A 90 11.25 -9.37 -14.83
C THR A 90 11.49 -10.29 -16.03
N ASN A 91 10.43 -10.86 -16.61
CA ASN A 91 10.51 -11.74 -17.79
C ASN A 91 11.54 -12.88 -17.68
N GLY A 92 11.61 -13.53 -16.52
CA GLY A 92 12.54 -14.65 -16.29
C GLY A 92 14.02 -14.25 -16.14
N GLY A 93 14.33 -12.96 -16.05
CA GLY A 93 15.70 -12.46 -15.91
C GLY A 93 15.86 -11.40 -14.83
N ARG A 94 17.09 -11.21 -14.36
CA ARG A 94 17.47 -10.09 -13.49
C ARG A 94 17.64 -8.82 -14.32
N ILE A 95 17.21 -7.68 -13.80
CA ILE A 95 17.49 -6.38 -14.41
C ILE A 95 18.95 -6.03 -14.14
N GLU A 96 19.67 -5.64 -15.20
CA GLU A 96 21.11 -5.38 -15.15
C GLU A 96 21.44 -4.01 -15.74
N THR A 97 22.48 -3.36 -15.21
CA THR A 97 23.03 -2.10 -15.77
C THR A 97 24.07 -2.37 -16.87
N ALA A 98 24.75 -3.51 -16.79
CA ALA A 98 25.67 -4.06 -17.77
C ALA A 98 25.64 -5.59 -17.63
N PRO A 99 26.08 -6.37 -18.64
CA PRO A 99 26.07 -7.84 -18.56
C PRO A 99 26.74 -8.37 -17.28
N GLY A 100 25.99 -9.09 -16.44
CA GLY A 100 26.43 -9.64 -15.16
C GLY A 100 26.42 -8.66 -13.98
N VAL A 101 26.03 -7.40 -14.19
CA VAL A 101 26.00 -6.36 -13.16
C VAL A 101 24.55 -6.04 -12.81
N ALA A 102 24.10 -6.52 -11.64
CA ALA A 102 22.74 -6.33 -11.15
C ALA A 102 22.39 -4.82 -11.04
N TYR A 103 21.17 -4.47 -11.44
CA TYR A 103 20.59 -3.18 -11.13
C TYR A 103 20.13 -3.16 -9.66
N GLU A 104 20.66 -2.22 -8.89
CA GLU A 104 20.41 -2.09 -7.46
C GLU A 104 19.85 -0.71 -7.14
N VAL A 105 18.86 -0.67 -6.26
CA VAL A 105 18.36 0.55 -5.63
C VAL A 105 18.74 0.55 -4.17
N ALA A 106 19.39 1.60 -3.70
CA ALA A 106 19.73 1.76 -2.29
C ALA A 106 18.46 1.97 -1.45
N THR A 107 18.35 1.25 -0.34
CA THR A 107 17.21 1.35 0.59
C THR A 107 17.72 1.35 2.02
N PRO A 108 16.98 1.92 2.99
CA PRO A 108 17.44 1.95 4.38
C PRO A 108 17.18 0.65 5.15
N TYR A 109 16.62 -0.38 4.51
CA TYR A 109 16.14 -1.58 5.21
C TYR A 109 17.27 -2.58 5.44
N ALA A 110 17.50 -2.95 6.70
CA ALA A 110 18.32 -4.12 7.02
C ALA A 110 17.63 -5.41 6.53
N ALA A 111 18.42 -6.42 6.16
CA ALA A 111 17.92 -7.68 5.65
C ALA A 111 16.98 -8.38 6.64
N ALA A 112 17.23 -8.25 7.96
CA ALA A 112 16.35 -8.81 8.99
C ALA A 112 14.96 -8.16 9.05
N ALA A 113 14.81 -6.93 8.53
CA ALA A 113 13.53 -6.23 8.49
C ALA A 113 12.71 -6.56 7.23
N ALA A 114 13.34 -7.05 6.16
CA ALA A 114 12.70 -7.26 4.87
C ALA A 114 11.42 -8.15 4.92
N PRO A 115 11.38 -9.27 5.69
CA PRO A 115 10.17 -10.10 5.81
C PRO A 115 8.99 -9.41 6.51
N ARG A 116 9.24 -8.30 7.21
CA ARG A 116 8.23 -7.54 7.96
C ARG A 116 7.80 -6.25 7.26
N LEU A 117 8.32 -5.98 6.06
CA LEU A 117 7.89 -4.83 5.28
C LEU A 117 6.44 -5.01 4.84
N SER A 118 5.57 -4.10 5.27
CA SER A 118 4.20 -4.02 4.77
C SER A 118 4.21 -3.26 3.46
N THR A 119 3.81 -3.92 2.38
CA THR A 119 3.84 -3.33 1.04
C THR A 119 2.44 -3.20 0.47
N GLN A 120 2.12 -2.05 -0.10
CA GLN A 120 0.86 -1.82 -0.82
C GLN A 120 1.12 -1.11 -2.13
N GLN A 121 0.65 -1.69 -3.23
CA GLN A 121 0.87 -1.14 -4.56
C GLN A 121 -0.29 -0.23 -4.98
N SER A 122 0.04 0.89 -5.61
CA SER A 122 -0.88 1.72 -6.40
C SER A 122 -0.20 2.14 -7.69
N TYR A 123 -0.68 1.60 -8.81
CA TYR A 123 -0.10 1.84 -10.15
C TYR A 123 1.43 1.60 -10.16
N ASP A 124 2.20 2.62 -10.53
CA ASP A 124 3.66 2.60 -10.63
C ASP A 124 4.38 2.70 -9.28
N ARG A 125 3.65 2.80 -8.17
CA ARG A 125 4.23 3.02 -6.84
C ARG A 125 3.92 1.88 -5.88
N LEU A 126 4.97 1.36 -5.26
CA LEU A 126 4.88 0.46 -4.12
C LEU A 126 5.11 1.26 -2.84
N TYR A 127 4.08 1.44 -2.04
CA TYR A 127 4.20 2.00 -0.70
C TYR A 127 4.75 0.93 0.25
N ILE A 128 5.66 1.34 1.11
CA ILE A 128 6.38 0.46 2.04
C ILE A 128 6.29 1.08 3.43
N ASP A 129 5.88 0.27 4.40
CA ASP A 129 5.80 0.65 5.81
C ASP A 129 6.46 -0.40 6.70
N HIS A 130 7.06 0.06 7.80
CA HIS A 130 7.67 -0.79 8.82
C HIS A 130 7.79 -0.02 10.14
N GLY A 131 7.56 -0.68 11.28
CA GLY A 131 7.54 0.00 12.59
C GLY A 131 8.84 0.69 13.00
N SER A 132 9.98 0.32 12.42
CA SER A 132 11.31 0.90 12.70
C SER A 132 11.84 1.85 11.62
N TYR A 133 11.19 1.96 10.47
CA TYR A 133 11.63 2.81 9.37
C TYR A 133 10.56 3.83 9.03
N ARG A 134 10.95 4.96 8.45
CA ARG A 134 9.96 5.91 7.97
C ARG A 134 9.19 5.32 6.78
N PRO A 135 7.88 5.59 6.68
CA PRO A 135 7.10 5.21 5.51
C PRO A 135 7.78 5.72 4.25
N ALA A 136 7.86 4.88 3.24
CA ALA A 136 8.56 5.17 1.99
C ALA A 136 7.79 4.63 0.81
N SER A 137 8.29 4.93 -0.39
CA SER A 137 7.77 4.35 -1.60
C SER A 137 8.87 4.04 -2.59
N LEU A 138 8.62 2.99 -3.37
CA LEU A 138 9.40 2.62 -4.53
C LEU A 138 8.58 2.97 -5.77
N LEU A 139 9.04 3.92 -6.55
CA LEU A 139 8.40 4.37 -7.77
C LEU A 139 9.12 3.78 -8.98
N ARG A 140 8.39 3.05 -9.81
CA ARG A 140 8.85 2.66 -11.14
C ARG A 140 8.79 3.86 -12.07
N THR A 141 9.93 4.26 -12.64
CA THR A 141 10.03 5.39 -13.58
C THR A 141 10.15 4.94 -15.03
N SER A 142 10.59 3.70 -15.27
CA SER A 142 10.59 3.05 -16.58
C SER A 142 10.49 1.53 -16.43
N ALA A 143 10.49 0.79 -17.54
CA ALA A 143 10.47 -0.66 -17.51
C ALA A 143 11.66 -1.29 -16.75
N VAL A 144 12.77 -0.57 -16.60
CA VAL A 144 14.01 -1.07 -15.97
C VAL A 144 14.55 -0.17 -14.87
N THR A 145 13.84 0.91 -14.51
CA THR A 145 14.32 1.86 -13.50
C THR A 145 13.31 2.07 -12.40
N PHE A 146 13.80 2.03 -11.16
CA PHE A 146 13.05 2.21 -9.94
C PHE A 146 13.75 3.27 -9.08
N THR A 147 12.96 4.00 -8.30
CA THR A 147 13.47 5.05 -7.42
C THR A 147 12.84 4.88 -6.05
N TRP A 148 13.69 4.73 -5.03
CA TRP A 148 13.23 4.73 -3.65
C TRP A 148 13.22 6.16 -3.13
N ALA A 149 12.15 6.53 -2.43
CA ALA A 149 12.06 7.80 -1.74
C ALA A 149 11.27 7.65 -0.44
N GLU A 150 11.74 8.31 0.62
CA GLU A 150 10.98 8.46 1.85
C GLU A 150 9.70 9.28 1.60
N GLN A 151 8.58 8.83 2.16
CA GLN A 151 7.29 9.48 1.99
C GLN A 151 7.23 10.74 2.86
N GLN A 152 7.10 11.89 2.21
CA GLN A 152 6.86 13.16 2.89
C GLN A 152 5.36 13.31 3.17
N PHE A 153 4.98 13.33 4.44
CA PHE A 153 3.61 13.64 4.84
C PHE A 153 3.35 15.15 4.67
N LEU A 154 2.78 15.51 3.52
CA LEU A 154 2.30 16.87 3.26
C LEU A 154 0.98 17.07 3.99
N GLY A 155 0.98 17.89 5.03
CA GLY A 155 -0.16 18.08 5.93
C GLY A 155 0.15 17.68 7.36
N GLY A 156 1.31 18.11 7.87
CA GLY A 156 1.63 18.03 9.29
C GLY A 156 0.59 18.77 10.16
N PRO A 157 0.68 18.66 11.50
CA PRO A 157 -0.29 19.26 12.41
C PRO A 157 -0.55 20.71 12.00
N PHE A 158 -1.83 21.07 11.87
CA PHE A 158 -2.23 22.47 11.71
C PHE A 158 -1.46 23.31 12.72
N LYS A 159 -0.99 24.51 12.33
CA LYS A 159 -0.33 25.40 13.29
C LYS A 159 -1.20 25.53 14.53
N ASP A 160 -0.57 25.54 15.70
CA ASP A 160 -1.27 25.67 16.97
C ASP A 160 -2.34 26.75 16.86
N MET A 161 -3.57 26.39 17.26
CA MET A 161 -4.66 27.35 17.33
C MET A 161 -4.20 28.51 18.20
N ASN A 162 -4.52 29.74 17.80
CA ASN A 162 -4.25 30.88 18.66
C ASN A 162 -5.10 30.73 19.94
N THR A 163 -4.47 30.26 21.02
CA THR A 163 -5.08 30.13 22.35
C THR A 163 -4.93 31.41 23.17
N ASP A 164 -4.21 32.40 22.66
CA ASP A 164 -3.99 33.69 23.29
C ASP A 164 -4.97 34.73 22.72
N GLU A 165 -5.94 35.13 23.54
CA GLU A 165 -6.96 36.13 23.18
C GLU A 165 -6.36 37.54 22.98
N ALA A 166 -5.11 37.80 23.38
CA ALA A 166 -4.43 39.07 23.15
C ALA A 166 -3.89 39.22 21.71
N ILE A 167 -3.72 38.12 20.99
CA ILE A 167 -3.30 38.14 19.58
C ILE A 167 -4.56 38.18 18.71
N THR A 168 -4.85 39.35 18.13
CA THR A 168 -6.09 39.57 17.38
C THR A 168 -5.79 40.04 15.96
N VAL A 169 -6.71 39.72 15.05
CA VAL A 169 -6.75 40.29 13.71
C VAL A 169 -7.99 41.16 13.64
N THR A 170 -7.80 42.46 13.47
CA THR A 170 -8.90 43.43 13.40
C THR A 170 -8.97 44.02 12.00
N ALA A 171 -10.20 44.21 11.51
CA ALA A 171 -10.47 44.85 10.24
C ALA A 171 -10.95 46.28 10.49
N SER A 172 -10.42 47.25 9.73
CA SER A 172 -10.75 48.67 9.91
C SER A 172 -12.19 49.03 9.51
N ALA A 173 -12.88 48.15 8.79
CA ALA A 173 -14.28 48.33 8.37
C ALA A 173 -14.95 46.97 8.12
N VAL A 174 -16.27 46.91 8.37
CA VAL A 174 -17.12 45.72 8.09
C VAL A 174 -18.26 46.09 7.13
N ALA A 175 -18.00 47.04 6.22
CA ALA A 175 -18.98 47.58 5.27
C ALA A 175 -18.54 47.37 3.82
N VAL A 176 -19.52 47.22 2.92
CA VAL A 176 -19.29 47.01 1.48
C VAL A 176 -18.89 48.34 0.82
N GLY A 177 -17.87 48.33 -0.04
CA GLY A 177 -17.48 49.49 -0.85
C GLY A 177 -16.30 50.33 -0.33
N PHE A 178 -15.63 49.91 0.75
CA PHE A 178 -14.50 50.63 1.34
C PHE A 178 -13.18 49.83 1.26
N SER A 179 -12.04 50.53 1.15
CA SER A 179 -10.74 49.92 1.42
C SER A 179 -10.67 49.53 2.90
N THR A 180 -10.36 48.26 3.17
CA THR A 180 -10.26 47.74 4.53
C THR A 180 -8.82 47.38 4.82
N THR A 181 -8.24 48.01 5.83
CA THR A 181 -6.92 47.66 6.36
C THR A 181 -7.11 46.59 7.42
N ILE A 182 -6.34 45.52 7.32
CA ILE A 182 -6.36 44.44 8.31
C ILE A 182 -5.09 44.56 9.14
N THR A 183 -5.27 44.80 10.43
CA THR A 183 -4.18 44.97 11.38
C THR A 183 -4.12 43.73 12.27
N ALA A 184 -3.00 43.02 12.22
CA ALA A 184 -2.70 41.92 13.11
C ALA A 184 -1.69 42.39 14.16
N THR A 185 -1.91 42.08 15.44
CA THR A 185 -0.88 42.30 16.45
C THR A 185 0.27 41.28 16.28
N PRO A 186 1.54 41.71 16.40
CA PRO A 186 2.66 40.81 16.20
C PRO A 186 2.70 39.77 17.32
N ARG A 187 2.73 38.49 16.95
CA ARG A 187 3.13 37.42 17.87
C ARG A 187 4.64 37.54 18.13
N SER A 188 5.07 37.40 19.37
CA SER A 188 6.50 37.27 19.65
C SER A 188 7.03 35.96 19.06
N SER A 189 7.94 36.10 18.09
CA SER A 189 8.86 35.11 17.50
C SER A 189 8.35 34.10 16.44
N ARG A 190 8.64 34.38 15.16
CA ARG A 190 9.67 33.76 14.27
C ARG A 190 9.39 34.15 12.81
N PRO A 191 10.42 34.40 11.96
CA PRO A 191 10.22 34.92 10.61
C PRO A 191 9.51 33.91 9.70
N GLY A 192 8.45 34.36 8.99
CA GLY A 192 7.83 33.63 7.89
C GLY A 192 6.40 33.12 8.15
N MET A 193 5.38 33.97 8.03
CA MET A 193 4.02 33.53 7.70
C MET A 193 3.14 34.68 7.15
N TRP A 194 2.33 34.40 6.12
CA TRP A 194 1.25 35.25 5.63
C TRP A 194 -0.12 34.80 6.15
N ALA A 195 -1.02 35.75 6.43
CA ALA A 195 -2.38 35.50 6.89
C ALA A 195 -3.31 35.06 5.74
N ARG A 196 -4.12 34.02 5.94
CA ARG A 196 -5.14 33.56 4.98
C ARG A 196 -6.49 34.22 5.28
N PHE A 197 -7.04 34.94 4.30
CA PHE A 197 -8.43 35.42 4.32
C PHE A 197 -9.39 34.31 3.88
N SER A 198 -10.37 33.94 4.71
CA SER A 198 -11.55 33.20 4.26
C SER A 198 -12.76 34.13 4.22
N ARG A 199 -13.50 34.12 3.11
CA ARG A 199 -14.75 34.89 2.97
C ARG A 199 -15.90 34.09 3.57
N SER A 200 -16.52 34.57 4.64
CA SER A 200 -17.82 34.07 5.10
C SER A 200 -18.93 34.69 4.24
N ARG A 201 -19.82 33.86 3.69
CA ARG A 201 -21.03 34.33 2.99
C ARG A 201 -22.09 34.72 4.02
N PRO A 202 -22.85 35.82 3.83
CA PRO A 202 -23.86 36.24 4.80
C PRO A 202 -25.09 35.32 4.76
N ARG A 203 -25.57 34.92 5.95
CA ARG A 203 -26.81 34.15 6.16
C ARG A 203 -27.98 35.13 6.22
N ILE A 204 -28.92 35.03 5.27
CA ILE A 204 -30.15 35.82 5.27
C ILE A 204 -31.16 35.17 6.23
N ILE A 205 -31.65 35.91 7.22
CA ILE A 205 -32.75 35.49 8.11
C ILE A 205 -34.00 36.30 7.70
N PRO A 206 -35.15 35.68 7.40
CA PRO A 206 -36.36 36.41 7.03
C PRO A 206 -37.01 37.07 8.26
N ALA A 207 -37.42 38.34 8.11
CA ALA A 207 -38.09 39.09 9.17
C ALA A 207 -39.59 38.71 9.26
N SER A 208 -40.10 38.48 10.48
CA SER A 208 -41.54 38.28 10.72
C SER A 208 -42.30 39.62 10.71
N PRO A 209 -43.60 39.65 10.33
CA PRO A 209 -44.33 40.90 10.18
C PRO A 209 -44.80 41.43 11.54
N ARG A 210 -44.38 42.65 11.91
CA ARG A 210 -45.00 43.42 13.02
C ARG A 210 -46.16 44.26 12.49
N GLY A 211 -47.28 44.20 13.22
CA GLY A 211 -48.59 44.73 12.83
C GLY A 211 -48.70 46.25 12.71
N ARG A 212 -49.67 46.64 11.87
CA ARG A 212 -50.20 48.01 11.71
C ARG A 212 -50.90 48.49 12.99
N ARG A 213 -50.58 49.71 13.42
CA ARG A 213 -51.52 50.65 14.05
C ARG A 213 -51.20 52.05 13.52
N GLY A 214 -52.26 52.77 13.14
CA GLY A 214 -52.24 54.02 12.38
C GLY A 214 -53.24 53.90 11.25
#